data_AF-A0A0P0XI13-F1
#
_entry.id   AF-A0A0P0XI13-F1
#
_cell.length_a   1.000
_cell.length_b   1.000
_cell.length_c   1.000
_cell.angle_alpha   90.00
_cell.angle_beta   90.00
_cell.angle_gamma   90.00
#
_symmetry.space_group_name_H-M   'P 1'
#
loop_
_entity.id
_entity.type
_entity.pdbx_description
1 polymer ?
#
loop_
_entity_poly.entity_id
_entity_poly.type
_entity_poly.pdbx_seq_one_letter_code
_entity_poly.pdbx_strand_id
1 'polypeptide(L)'
;SIRFPDDPRDRIWQKYEDVSEWTDVPDTVNGIVQNSPNDTYNVPSAVMRSVSTPLNDSRMDLSWSSDSSMNVDIATKFFVVLYFAEVEAIQGNALRQFDIILDNNTLVSAFSPISMMTSVFSGIVQGSGSHGISLVATSISNLPPLISAMEIFVVRPLNESSTYSEDAHSMMIIQTKFSVKRNWAGDPCSPATFSWDDLNCSYTPHGPPRITGLYMSSSGLTGELDASFGQLT
;
A
#
# COMPACT_ATOMS: atom_id res chain seq x y z
N SER A 1 -4.36 -3.53 16.90
CA SER A 1 -4.01 -3.00 15.57
C SER A 1 -2.94 -1.94 15.74
N ILE A 2 -2.07 -1.77 14.74
CA ILE A 2 -1.08 -0.70 14.68
C ILE A 2 -1.57 0.32 13.65
N ARG A 3 -1.47 1.61 13.98
CA ARG A 3 -2.00 2.73 13.18
C ARG A 3 -1.26 4.01 13.55
N PHE A 4 -1.64 5.15 12.99
CA PHE A 4 -1.14 6.44 13.45
C PHE A 4 -1.32 6.62 14.98
N PRO A 5 -0.30 7.11 15.73
CA PRO A 5 0.96 7.72 15.25
C PRO A 5 2.11 6.74 14.97
N ASP A 6 1.96 5.44 15.24
CA ASP A 6 3.03 4.45 15.03
C ASP A 6 3.33 4.25 13.53
N ASP A 7 2.29 4.36 12.68
CA ASP A 7 2.45 4.43 11.23
C ASP A 7 2.24 5.87 10.72
N PRO A 8 3.30 6.57 10.29
CA PRO A 8 3.18 7.95 9.79
C PRO A 8 2.45 8.05 8.44
N ARG A 9 2.17 6.91 7.79
CA ARG A 9 1.39 6.83 6.54
C ARG A 9 -0.08 6.49 6.78
N ASP A 10 -0.50 6.47 8.05
CA ASP A 10 -1.87 6.21 8.49
C ASP A 10 -2.47 4.90 7.96
N ARG A 11 -1.62 3.91 7.65
CA ARG A 11 -2.06 2.53 7.38
C ARG A 11 -2.60 1.92 8.67
N ILE A 12 -3.62 1.08 8.54
CA ILE A 12 -4.16 0.30 9.65
C ILE A 12 -3.71 -1.15 9.47
N TRP A 13 -2.86 -1.60 10.38
CA TRP A 13 -2.40 -2.98 10.44
C TRP A 13 -3.24 -3.78 11.43
N GLN A 14 -3.81 -4.86 10.94
CA GLN A 14 -4.66 -5.77 11.72
C GLN A 14 -4.18 -7.21 11.56
N LYS A 15 -4.50 -8.04 12.55
CA LYS A 15 -4.25 -9.48 12.46
C LYS A 15 -5.04 -10.03 11.29
N TYR A 16 -4.40 -10.87 10.47
CA TYR A 16 -5.04 -11.51 9.32
C TYR A 16 -6.18 -12.43 9.78
N GLU A 17 -5.86 -13.58 10.37
CA GLU A 17 -6.81 -14.57 10.89
C GLU A 17 -6.17 -15.37 12.03
N ASP A 18 -6.98 -16.10 12.80
CA ASP A 18 -6.50 -17.10 13.77
C ASP A 18 -6.34 -18.45 13.07
N VAL A 19 -5.16 -18.70 12.50
CA VAL A 19 -4.83 -19.96 11.83
C VAL A 19 -4.19 -20.92 12.83
N SER A 20 -4.83 -22.07 13.09
CA SER A 20 -4.40 -23.04 14.12
C SER A 20 -3.02 -23.65 13.86
N GLU A 21 -2.61 -23.70 12.60
CA GLU A 21 -1.36 -24.24 12.11
C GLU A 21 -0.21 -23.25 12.23
N TRP A 22 -0.46 -22.02 12.66
CA TRP A 22 0.56 -20.97 12.77
C TRP A 22 0.77 -20.56 14.23
N THR A 23 1.97 -20.05 14.51
CA THR A 23 2.32 -19.46 15.79
C THR A 23 3.05 -18.15 15.57
N ASP A 24 2.97 -17.26 16.55
CA ASP A 24 3.78 -16.05 16.57
C ASP A 24 5.24 -16.42 16.92
N VAL A 25 6.18 -15.82 16.19
CA VAL A 25 7.61 -15.97 16.44
C VAL A 25 7.97 -15.19 17.71
N PRO A 26 8.76 -15.76 18.63
CA PRO A 26 9.23 -15.04 19.80
C PRO A 26 10.06 -13.81 19.42
N ASP A 27 9.55 -12.61 19.73
CA ASP A 27 10.27 -11.34 19.54
C ASP A 27 11.39 -11.17 20.59
N THR A 28 12.52 -11.82 20.32
CA THR A 28 13.61 -12.00 21.29
C THR A 28 14.77 -11.03 21.08
N VAL A 29 14.87 -10.40 19.91
CA VAL A 29 15.97 -9.51 19.57
C VAL A 29 15.63 -8.06 19.98
N ASN A 30 16.53 -7.41 20.72
CA ASN A 30 16.38 -6.00 21.10
C ASN A 30 16.68 -5.06 19.92
N GLY A 31 16.04 -3.89 19.89
CA GLY A 31 16.33 -2.81 18.94
C GLY A 31 15.16 -2.42 18.03
N ILE A 32 15.44 -1.76 16.92
CA ILE A 32 14.44 -1.36 15.93
C ILE A 32 14.73 -2.12 14.65
N VAL A 33 13.72 -2.78 14.08
CA VAL A 33 13.82 -3.38 12.74
C VAL A 33 14.05 -2.24 11.75
N GLN A 34 15.19 -2.25 11.08
CA GLN A 34 15.58 -1.20 10.16
C GLN A 34 14.93 -1.43 8.80
N ASN A 35 14.40 -0.36 8.22
CA ASN A 35 13.96 -0.40 6.82
C ASN A 35 15.19 -0.47 5.90
N SER A 36 15.10 -1.27 4.84
CA SER A 36 16.15 -1.34 3.82
C SER A 36 16.40 0.06 3.23
N PRO A 37 17.62 0.43 2.83
CA PRO A 37 17.92 1.78 2.31
C PRO A 37 17.04 2.21 1.12
N ASN A 38 16.53 1.25 0.35
CA ASN A 38 15.65 1.50 -0.81
C ASN A 38 14.17 1.25 -0.51
N ASP A 39 13.80 1.00 0.76
CA ASP A 39 12.42 0.72 1.15
C ASP A 39 11.58 2.01 1.10
N THR A 40 10.76 2.10 0.05
CA THR A 40 9.80 3.17 -0.12
C THR A 40 8.48 2.93 0.58
N TYR A 41 8.24 1.77 1.22
CA TYR A 41 7.03 1.46 1.98
C TYR A 41 7.11 1.95 3.43
N ASN A 42 8.30 2.01 4.00
CA ASN A 42 8.56 2.55 5.35
C ASN A 42 7.58 1.99 6.39
N VAL A 43 7.54 0.66 6.52
CA VAL A 43 6.67 -0.01 7.49
C VAL A 43 7.21 0.20 8.91
N PRO A 44 6.36 0.45 9.92
CA PRO A 44 6.82 0.61 11.30
C PRO A 44 7.47 -0.66 11.86
N SER A 45 8.52 -0.51 12.66
CA SER A 45 9.18 -1.65 13.31
C SER A 45 8.23 -2.48 14.18
N ALA A 46 7.18 -1.88 14.77
CA ALA A 46 6.21 -2.61 15.57
C ALA A 46 5.41 -3.63 14.72
N VAL A 47 5.11 -3.28 13.47
CA VAL A 47 4.46 -4.18 12.50
C VAL A 47 5.45 -5.26 12.09
N MET A 48 6.68 -4.87 11.76
CA MET A 48 7.72 -5.81 11.33
C MET A 48 8.08 -6.86 12.39
N ARG A 49 7.90 -6.54 13.68
CA ARG A 49 8.08 -7.45 14.82
C ARG A 49 6.91 -8.38 15.09
N SER A 50 5.75 -8.14 14.50
CA SER A 50 4.58 -9.01 14.60
C SER A 50 4.71 -10.13 13.58
N VAL A 51 5.53 -11.14 13.88
CA VAL A 51 5.90 -12.19 12.91
C VAL A 51 5.18 -13.49 13.21
N SER A 52 4.61 -14.12 12.18
CA SER A 52 4.02 -15.46 12.27
C SER A 52 4.79 -16.47 11.43
N THR A 53 4.76 -17.73 11.84
CA THR A 53 5.46 -18.86 11.23
C THR A 53 4.61 -20.13 11.35
N PRO A 54 4.70 -21.12 10.43
CA PRO A 54 3.95 -22.35 10.56
C PRO A 54 4.51 -23.22 11.71
N LEU A 55 3.60 -23.92 12.40
CA LEU A 55 3.91 -24.79 13.53
C LEU A 55 4.39 -26.15 13.02
N ASN A 56 5.67 -26.46 13.25
CA ASN A 56 6.27 -27.76 12.90
C ASN A 56 6.09 -28.17 11.43
N ASP A 57 6.00 -27.20 10.52
CA ASP A 57 5.86 -27.42 9.07
C ASP A 57 6.93 -26.62 8.31
N SER A 58 7.30 -27.10 7.12
CA SER A 58 8.19 -26.42 6.19
C SER A 58 7.45 -25.51 5.21
N ARG A 59 6.11 -25.46 5.28
CA ARG A 59 5.25 -24.70 4.36
C ARG A 59 4.23 -23.84 5.10
N MET A 60 3.99 -22.63 4.59
CA MET A 60 2.97 -21.70 5.07
C MET A 60 2.16 -21.18 3.88
N ASP A 61 0.87 -21.48 3.83
CA ASP A 61 -0.01 -21.10 2.74
C ASP A 61 -1.06 -20.09 3.21
N LEU A 62 -1.15 -18.95 2.53
CA LEU A 62 -2.17 -17.93 2.73
C LEU A 62 -3.01 -17.83 1.47
N SER A 63 -4.31 -17.61 1.60
CA SER A 63 -5.18 -17.42 0.45
C SER A 63 -6.18 -16.32 0.68
N TRP A 64 -6.57 -15.63 -0.38
CA TRP A 64 -7.68 -14.68 -0.32
C TRP A 64 -8.58 -14.88 -1.52
N SER A 65 -9.84 -14.55 -1.34
CA SER A 65 -10.82 -14.50 -2.40
C SER A 65 -11.50 -13.15 -2.38
N SER A 66 -11.98 -12.73 -3.54
CA SER A 66 -12.82 -11.54 -3.61
C SER A 66 -14.19 -11.83 -3.02
N ASP A 67 -14.75 -10.87 -2.30
CA ASP A 67 -16.16 -10.91 -1.93
C ASP A 67 -17.04 -10.26 -3.01
N SER A 68 -18.36 -10.46 -2.91
CA SER A 68 -19.32 -9.95 -3.89
C SER A 68 -19.36 -8.42 -3.99
N SER A 69 -18.89 -7.69 -2.97
CA SER A 69 -18.87 -6.23 -2.96
C SER A 69 -17.72 -5.64 -3.78
N MET A 70 -16.66 -6.42 -4.02
CA MET A 70 -15.47 -5.95 -4.73
C MET A 70 -15.67 -5.81 -6.24
N ASN A 71 -16.77 -6.30 -6.84
CA ASN A 71 -17.04 -6.22 -8.29
C ASN A 71 -15.79 -6.53 -9.16
N VAL A 72 -15.27 -7.75 -9.01
CA VAL A 72 -14.07 -8.20 -9.73
C VAL A 72 -14.44 -9.14 -10.87
N ASP A 73 -13.58 -9.18 -11.88
CA ASP A 73 -13.70 -10.02 -13.07
C ASP A 73 -12.35 -10.68 -13.41
N ILE A 74 -12.31 -11.43 -14.51
CA ILE A 74 -11.09 -12.13 -14.96
C ILE A 74 -9.93 -11.19 -15.37
N ALA A 75 -10.23 -9.91 -15.64
CA ALA A 75 -9.24 -8.89 -15.99
C ALA A 75 -8.73 -8.12 -14.76
N THR A 76 -9.40 -8.27 -13.61
CA THR A 76 -9.04 -7.60 -12.37
C THR A 76 -7.68 -8.06 -11.89
N LYS A 77 -6.83 -7.08 -11.56
CA LYS A 77 -5.49 -7.33 -11.04
C LYS A 77 -5.45 -7.02 -9.56
N PHE A 78 -4.66 -7.79 -8.81
CA PHE A 78 -4.31 -7.50 -7.43
C PHE A 78 -2.83 -7.19 -7.34
N PHE A 79 -2.49 -6.11 -6.64
CA PHE A 79 -1.12 -5.78 -6.27
C PHE A 79 -0.89 -6.27 -4.83
N VAL A 80 0.04 -7.20 -4.68
CA VAL A 80 0.36 -7.87 -3.42
C VAL A 80 1.71 -7.38 -2.95
N VAL A 81 1.81 -7.02 -1.68
CA VAL A 81 3.06 -6.64 -1.02
C VAL A 81 3.26 -7.51 0.22
N LEU A 82 4.43 -8.11 0.33
CA LEU A 82 4.80 -9.04 1.40
C LEU A 82 5.99 -8.48 2.18
N TYR A 83 5.88 -8.48 3.50
CA TYR A 83 6.85 -7.90 4.41
C TYR A 83 7.46 -8.97 5.31
N PHE A 84 8.79 -8.98 5.36
CA PHE A 84 9.56 -9.97 6.12
C PHE A 84 10.62 -9.29 6.99
N ALA A 85 10.79 -9.78 8.21
CA ALA A 85 11.91 -9.46 9.08
C ALA A 85 12.29 -10.70 9.90
N GLU A 86 13.58 -10.95 10.06
CA GLU A 86 14.07 -11.95 11.01
C GLU A 86 14.24 -11.29 12.38
N VAL A 87 13.38 -11.69 13.33
CA VAL A 87 13.32 -11.16 14.70
C VAL A 87 13.63 -12.22 15.76
N GLU A 88 13.86 -13.46 15.33
CA GLU A 88 14.34 -14.53 16.18
C GLU A 88 15.87 -14.47 16.28
N ALA A 89 16.40 -14.65 17.50
CA ALA A 89 17.83 -14.80 17.70
C ALA A 89 18.30 -16.18 17.23
N ILE A 90 18.55 -16.33 15.93
CA ILE A 90 19.05 -17.57 15.33
C ILE A 90 20.36 -18.01 16.02
N GLN A 91 20.36 -19.24 16.57
CA GLN A 91 21.51 -19.81 17.29
C GLN A 91 22.36 -20.70 16.38
N GLY A 92 23.68 -20.65 16.55
CA GLY A 92 24.62 -21.53 15.85
C GLY A 92 24.64 -21.34 14.33
N ASN A 93 24.60 -22.44 13.59
CA ASN A 93 24.64 -22.45 12.12
C ASN A 93 23.24 -22.62 11.49
N ALA A 94 22.16 -22.46 12.27
CA ALA A 94 20.82 -22.57 11.73
C ALA A 94 20.55 -21.49 10.67
N LEU A 95 19.81 -21.83 9.63
CA LEU A 95 19.49 -20.95 8.52
C LEU A 95 17.99 -20.95 8.24
N ARG A 96 17.39 -19.76 8.11
CA ARG A 96 16.07 -19.58 7.52
C ARG A 96 16.21 -19.23 6.05
N GLN A 97 15.66 -20.09 5.19
CA GLN A 97 15.64 -19.86 3.75
C GLN A 97 14.38 -20.49 3.16
N PHE A 98 13.64 -19.72 2.35
CA PHE A 98 12.40 -20.18 1.75
C PHE A 98 12.14 -19.53 0.39
N ASP A 99 11.37 -20.22 -0.45
CA ASP A 99 10.82 -19.67 -1.68
C ASP A 99 9.51 -18.94 -1.37
N ILE A 100 9.24 -17.87 -2.14
CA ILE A 100 8.00 -17.09 -2.09
C ILE A 100 7.27 -17.34 -3.42
N ILE A 101 6.08 -17.92 -3.35
CA ILE A 101 5.28 -18.31 -4.51
C ILE A 101 3.96 -17.55 -4.46
N LEU A 102 3.55 -16.99 -5.60
CA LEU A 102 2.33 -16.23 -5.78
C LEU A 102 1.57 -16.82 -6.98
N ASP A 103 0.38 -17.38 -6.75
CA ASP A 103 -0.43 -18.10 -7.76
C ASP A 103 0.38 -19.11 -8.61
N ASN A 104 1.14 -19.98 -7.95
CA ASN A 104 2.04 -20.96 -8.56
C ASN A 104 3.26 -20.38 -9.32
N ASN A 105 3.42 -19.06 -9.37
CA ASN A 105 4.63 -18.43 -9.91
C ASN A 105 5.60 -18.12 -8.78
N THR A 106 6.85 -18.56 -8.90
CA THR A 106 7.91 -18.20 -7.95
C THR A 106 8.21 -16.70 -8.06
N LEU A 107 7.82 -15.94 -7.06
CA LEU A 107 8.11 -14.50 -6.95
C LEU A 107 9.57 -14.27 -6.54
N VAL A 108 10.06 -15.04 -5.58
CA VAL A 108 11.45 -15.03 -5.11
C VAL A 108 11.86 -16.45 -4.78
N SER A 109 13.07 -16.85 -5.19
CA SER A 109 13.63 -18.15 -4.79
C SER A 109 14.75 -17.98 -3.76
N ALA A 110 14.84 -18.93 -2.83
CA ALA A 110 15.88 -19.06 -1.82
C ALA A 110 16.11 -17.77 -1.01
N PHE A 111 15.03 -17.09 -0.63
CA PHE A 111 15.09 -15.88 0.18
C PHE A 111 15.52 -16.22 1.61
N SER A 112 16.54 -15.52 2.09
CA SER A 112 16.99 -15.55 3.48
C SER A 112 16.90 -14.15 4.08
N PRO A 113 15.99 -13.90 5.04
CA PRO A 113 15.86 -12.59 5.68
C PRO A 113 17.11 -12.23 6.49
N ILE A 114 17.46 -10.95 6.50
CA ILE A 114 18.54 -10.42 7.33
C ILE A 114 17.97 -10.06 8.71
N SER A 115 18.68 -10.44 9.78
CA SER A 115 18.28 -10.13 11.15
C SER A 115 18.03 -8.64 11.34
N MET A 116 16.88 -8.30 11.94
CA MET A 116 16.48 -6.93 12.25
C MET A 116 16.44 -5.98 11.06
N MET A 117 16.19 -6.51 9.85
CA MET A 117 16.08 -5.73 8.62
C MET A 117 14.83 -6.11 7.82
N THR A 118 14.07 -5.09 7.42
CA THR A 118 12.88 -5.23 6.57
C THR A 118 13.29 -5.65 5.16
N SER A 119 12.65 -6.71 4.67
CA SER A 119 12.63 -7.09 3.26
C SER A 119 11.21 -6.99 2.72
N VAL A 120 11.07 -6.39 1.53
CA VAL A 120 9.76 -6.19 0.89
C VAL A 120 9.79 -6.79 -0.50
N PHE A 121 8.80 -7.63 -0.81
CA PHE A 121 8.58 -8.17 -2.14
C PHE A 121 7.17 -7.84 -2.59
N SER A 122 7.01 -7.56 -3.87
CA SER A 122 5.70 -7.23 -4.43
C SER A 122 5.50 -7.90 -5.78
N GLY A 123 4.24 -8.24 -6.06
CA GLY A 123 3.85 -8.95 -7.27
C GLY A 123 2.43 -8.56 -7.70
N ILE A 124 2.08 -8.93 -8.93
CA ILE A 124 0.74 -8.74 -9.47
C ILE A 124 0.16 -10.11 -9.84
N VAL A 125 -1.05 -10.38 -9.38
CA VAL A 125 -1.88 -11.49 -9.87
C VAL A 125 -3.10 -10.96 -10.60
N GLN A 126 -3.72 -11.80 -11.43
CA GLN A 126 -4.89 -11.42 -12.22
C GLN A 126 -5.94 -12.53 -12.17
N GLY A 127 -7.20 -12.14 -11.98
CA GLY A 127 -8.34 -13.04 -11.98
C GLY A 127 -9.39 -12.65 -10.95
N SER A 128 -10.56 -13.27 -11.02
CA SER A 128 -11.63 -13.14 -10.02
C SER A 128 -11.67 -14.28 -9.01
N GLY A 129 -10.81 -15.29 -9.18
CA GLY A 129 -10.78 -16.50 -8.36
C GLY A 129 -10.12 -16.29 -7.00
N SER A 130 -9.92 -17.40 -6.29
CA SER A 130 -9.06 -17.43 -5.12
C SER A 130 -7.61 -17.33 -5.55
N HIS A 131 -6.85 -16.48 -4.88
CA HIS A 131 -5.42 -16.31 -5.06
C HIS A 131 -4.67 -16.86 -3.84
N GLY A 132 -3.40 -17.24 -4.02
CA GLY A 132 -2.60 -17.88 -2.98
C GLY A 132 -1.17 -17.37 -2.90
N ILE A 133 -0.68 -17.20 -1.67
CA ILE A 133 0.73 -17.01 -1.34
C ILE A 133 1.20 -18.28 -0.64
N SER A 134 2.28 -18.88 -1.13
CA SER A 134 2.94 -20.01 -0.46
C SER A 134 4.37 -19.65 -0.13
N LEU A 135 4.74 -19.84 1.13
CA LEU A 135 6.12 -19.76 1.61
C LEU A 135 6.60 -21.17 1.88
N VAL A 136 7.70 -21.58 1.25
CA VAL A 136 8.18 -22.98 1.30
C VAL A 136 9.65 -23.00 1.66
N ALA A 137 10.00 -23.59 2.80
CA ALA A 137 11.39 -23.74 3.22
C ALA A 137 12.19 -24.55 2.19
N THR A 138 13.41 -24.10 1.90
CA THR A 138 14.30 -24.83 1.02
C THR A 138 14.87 -26.05 1.74
N SER A 139 15.38 -27.01 0.96
CA SER A 139 15.98 -28.25 1.51
C SER A 139 17.17 -28.04 2.45
N ILE A 140 17.82 -26.87 2.40
CA ILE A 140 18.97 -26.53 3.26
C ILE A 140 18.56 -25.70 4.49
N SER A 141 17.29 -25.31 4.60
CA SER A 141 16.83 -24.50 5.73
C SER A 141 16.53 -25.36 6.95
N ASN A 142 16.94 -24.88 8.12
CA ASN A 142 16.66 -25.52 9.41
C ASN A 142 15.45 -24.91 10.11
N LEU A 143 14.95 -23.79 9.61
CA LEU A 143 13.91 -22.99 10.23
C LEU A 143 12.73 -22.82 9.26
N PRO A 144 11.48 -22.81 9.76
CA PRO A 144 10.30 -22.63 8.92
C PRO A 144 10.28 -21.26 8.23
N PRO A 145 9.49 -21.04 7.17
CA PRO A 145 9.25 -19.70 6.64
C PRO A 145 8.60 -18.80 7.70
N LEU A 146 8.65 -17.49 7.50
CA LEU A 146 7.95 -16.53 8.35
C LEU A 146 7.42 -15.38 7.52
N ILE A 147 6.50 -14.60 8.08
CA ILE A 147 6.00 -13.35 7.49
C ILE A 147 5.65 -12.36 8.60
N SER A 148 5.96 -11.09 8.38
CA SER A 148 5.61 -10.01 9.31
C SER A 148 4.26 -9.40 8.98
N ALA A 149 4.02 -9.08 7.71
CA ALA A 149 2.78 -8.47 7.26
C ALA A 149 2.58 -8.66 5.76
N MET A 150 1.37 -8.33 5.30
CA MET A 150 1.05 -8.23 3.88
C MET A 150 0.03 -7.13 3.62
N GLU A 151 0.08 -6.55 2.43
CA GLU A 151 -0.95 -5.67 1.89
C GLU A 151 -1.41 -6.21 0.54
N ILE A 152 -2.73 -6.19 0.31
CA ILE A 152 -3.34 -6.67 -0.94
C ILE A 152 -4.28 -5.58 -1.44
N PHE A 153 -3.99 -5.05 -2.62
CA PHE A 153 -4.75 -3.96 -3.24
C PHE A 153 -5.43 -4.46 -4.51
N VAL A 154 -6.69 -4.08 -4.72
CA VAL A 154 -7.31 -4.22 -6.03
C VAL A 154 -6.80 -3.10 -6.92
N VAL A 155 -6.17 -3.46 -8.04
CA VAL A 155 -5.70 -2.49 -9.02
C VAL A 155 -6.89 -2.03 -9.85
N ARG A 156 -7.25 -0.75 -9.70
CA ARG A 156 -8.25 -0.10 -10.53
C ARG A 156 -7.56 0.75 -11.59
N PRO A 157 -7.83 0.53 -12.89
CA PRO A 157 -7.35 1.44 -13.91
C PRO A 157 -8.00 2.81 -13.70
N LEU A 158 -7.18 3.85 -13.67
CA LEU A 158 -7.67 5.23 -13.80
C LEU A 158 -7.96 5.45 -15.28
N ASN A 159 -9.24 5.34 -15.66
CA ASN A 159 -9.68 5.57 -17.04
C ASN A 159 -9.66 7.07 -17.40
N GLU A 160 -9.62 7.92 -16.38
CA GLU A 160 -9.64 9.37 -16.53
C GLU A 160 -8.25 9.93 -16.26
N SER A 161 -7.87 10.95 -17.04
CA SER A 161 -6.64 11.69 -16.79
C SER A 161 -6.77 12.54 -15.53
N SER A 162 -5.66 12.75 -14.83
CA SER A 162 -5.56 13.76 -13.77
C SER A 162 -5.80 15.15 -14.33
N THR A 163 -6.21 16.09 -13.47
CA THR A 163 -6.31 17.52 -13.84
C THR A 163 -5.00 18.01 -14.46
N TYR A 164 -5.09 18.92 -15.43
CA TYR A 164 -3.91 19.53 -16.04
C TYR A 164 -3.00 20.13 -14.96
N SER A 165 -1.71 19.81 -15.02
CA SER A 165 -0.79 19.99 -13.89
C SER A 165 -0.68 21.44 -13.41
N GLU A 166 -0.74 22.42 -14.31
CA GLU A 166 -0.67 23.84 -13.92
C GLU A 166 -1.99 24.32 -13.27
N ASP A 167 -3.14 23.83 -13.72
CA ASP A 167 -4.44 24.11 -13.10
C ASP A 167 -4.48 23.51 -11.69
N ALA A 168 -4.05 22.25 -11.54
CA ALA A 168 -3.98 21.56 -10.25
C ALA A 168 -3.01 22.28 -9.28
N HIS A 169 -1.84 22.70 -9.77
CA HIS A 169 -0.88 23.47 -8.98
C HIS A 169 -1.44 24.82 -8.53
N SER A 170 -2.11 25.54 -9.43
CA SER A 170 -2.75 26.82 -9.13
C SER A 170 -3.84 26.67 -8.08
N MET A 171 -4.66 25.61 -8.16
CA MET A 171 -5.65 25.29 -7.15
C MET A 171 -5.04 24.96 -5.78
N MET A 172 -3.93 24.23 -5.74
CA MET A 172 -3.21 23.95 -4.50
C MET A 172 -2.72 25.25 -3.82
N ILE A 173 -2.24 26.22 -4.60
CA ILE A 173 -1.83 27.54 -4.09
C ILE A 173 -3.04 28.29 -3.53
N ILE A 174 -4.15 28.37 -4.27
CA ILE A 174 -5.38 29.04 -3.84
C ILE A 174 -5.91 28.43 -2.55
N GLN A 175 -6.03 27.09 -2.50
CA GLN A 175 -6.49 26.36 -1.33
C GLN A 175 -5.62 26.67 -0.10
N THR A 176 -4.30 26.64 -0.25
CA THR A 176 -3.35 26.88 0.83
C THR A 176 -3.39 28.34 1.30
N LYS A 177 -3.33 29.29 0.37
CA LYS A 177 -3.25 30.73 0.68
C LYS A 177 -4.51 31.23 1.37
N PHE A 178 -5.68 30.79 0.92
CA PHE A 178 -6.95 31.22 1.49
C PHE A 178 -7.52 30.26 2.53
N SER A 179 -6.79 29.19 2.88
CA SER A 179 -7.21 28.18 3.87
C SER A 179 -8.63 27.65 3.60
N VAL A 180 -8.94 27.40 2.33
CA VAL A 180 -10.29 27.01 1.88
C VAL A 180 -10.63 25.63 2.43
N LYS A 181 -11.71 25.54 3.20
CA LYS A 181 -12.23 24.28 3.75
C LYS A 181 -13.54 23.91 3.03
N ARG A 182 -13.42 23.08 2.00
CA ARG A 182 -14.52 22.53 1.16
C ARG A 182 -14.27 21.03 0.93
N ASN A 183 -14.95 20.40 -0.03
CA ASN A 183 -14.63 19.05 -0.52
C ASN A 183 -13.33 18.99 -1.36
N TRP A 184 -12.43 19.97 -1.20
CA TRP A 184 -11.22 20.15 -2.01
C TRP A 184 -10.11 19.21 -1.52
N ALA A 185 -10.30 17.92 -1.71
CA ALA A 185 -9.31 16.89 -1.39
C ALA A 185 -8.98 16.07 -2.64
N GLY A 186 -7.71 15.72 -2.80
CA GLY A 186 -7.26 14.96 -3.98
C GLY A 186 -7.15 15.83 -5.23
N ASP A 187 -7.52 15.25 -6.37
CA ASP A 187 -7.44 15.91 -7.68
C ASP A 187 -8.69 16.78 -7.94
N PRO A 188 -8.56 18.03 -8.43
CA PRO A 188 -9.69 18.96 -8.57
C PRO A 188 -10.81 18.51 -9.51
N CYS A 189 -10.47 17.82 -10.61
CA CYS A 189 -11.42 17.45 -11.66
C CYS A 189 -11.58 15.94 -11.85
N SER A 190 -10.68 15.13 -11.29
CA SER A 190 -10.58 13.71 -11.60
C SER A 190 -10.69 12.81 -10.37
N PRO A 191 -11.46 11.71 -10.44
CA PRO A 191 -12.44 11.39 -11.49
C PRO A 191 -13.59 12.42 -11.52
N ALA A 192 -14.23 12.61 -12.67
CA ALA A 192 -15.26 13.63 -12.89
C ALA A 192 -16.45 13.53 -11.92
N THR A 193 -16.72 12.33 -11.41
CA THR A 193 -17.78 12.09 -10.41
C THR A 193 -17.44 12.59 -9.00
N PHE A 194 -16.15 12.85 -8.74
CA PHE A 194 -15.63 13.35 -7.46
C PHE A 194 -14.88 14.67 -7.63
N SER A 195 -15.10 15.39 -8.75
CA SER A 195 -14.59 16.76 -8.95
C SER A 195 -15.02 17.65 -7.80
N TRP A 196 -14.20 18.62 -7.40
CA TRP A 196 -14.58 19.45 -6.28
C TRP A 196 -15.80 20.32 -6.58
N ASP A 197 -16.49 20.72 -5.52
CA ASP A 197 -17.63 21.62 -5.62
C ASP A 197 -17.15 23.03 -5.96
N ASP A 198 -18.05 23.80 -6.56
CA ASP A 198 -17.84 25.21 -6.91
C ASP A 198 -16.71 25.44 -7.93
N LEU A 199 -16.43 24.47 -8.79
CA LEU A 199 -15.59 24.65 -9.97
C LEU A 199 -16.19 23.99 -11.20
N ASN A 200 -15.82 24.48 -12.38
CA ASN A 200 -16.18 23.88 -13.65
C ASN A 200 -14.93 23.27 -14.28
N CYS A 201 -15.03 21.98 -14.63
CA CYS A 201 -14.02 21.29 -15.42
C CYS A 201 -14.53 21.07 -16.84
N SER A 202 -13.65 21.26 -17.82
CA SER A 202 -13.85 20.76 -19.18
C SER A 202 -13.09 19.45 -19.37
N TYR A 203 -13.73 18.49 -20.03
CA TYR A 203 -13.20 17.15 -20.26
C TYR A 203 -13.06 16.92 -21.75
N THR A 204 -11.85 16.59 -22.22
CA THR A 204 -11.60 16.26 -23.63
C THR A 204 -11.17 14.80 -23.75
N PRO A 205 -11.50 14.09 -24.85
CA PRO A 205 -11.15 12.67 -25.00
C PRO A 205 -9.65 12.35 -25.01
N HIS A 206 -8.81 13.35 -25.30
CA HIS A 206 -7.37 13.18 -25.53
C HIS A 206 -6.50 14.09 -24.67
N GLY A 207 -7.04 14.62 -23.57
CA GLY A 207 -6.31 15.55 -22.73
C GLY A 207 -6.78 15.53 -21.28
N PRO A 208 -5.93 16.03 -20.37
CA PRO A 208 -6.30 16.19 -18.97
C PRO A 208 -7.46 17.19 -18.83
N PRO A 209 -8.35 17.02 -17.83
CA PRO A 209 -9.37 18.02 -17.53
C PRO A 209 -8.76 19.40 -17.27
N ARG A 210 -9.44 20.45 -17.73
CA ARG A 210 -9.06 21.87 -17.50
C ARG A 210 -10.06 22.56 -16.60
N ILE A 211 -9.59 23.40 -15.68
CA ILE A 211 -10.46 24.18 -14.78
C ILE A 211 -10.84 25.49 -15.48
N THR A 212 -12.05 25.52 -16.03
CA THR A 212 -12.57 26.67 -16.80
C THR A 212 -13.31 27.69 -15.94
N GLY A 213 -13.50 27.41 -14.66
CA GLY A 213 -14.21 28.33 -13.76
C GLY A 213 -14.09 27.92 -12.30
N LEU A 214 -14.01 28.91 -11.42
CA LEU A 214 -13.93 28.74 -9.98
C LEU A 214 -14.88 29.73 -9.29
N TYR A 215 -15.80 29.22 -8.49
CA TYR A 215 -16.84 29.99 -7.82
C TYR A 215 -16.49 30.17 -6.33
N MET A 216 -15.93 31.33 -5.99
CA MET A 216 -15.52 31.63 -4.61
C MET A 216 -16.62 32.31 -3.76
N SER A 217 -17.87 32.23 -4.20
CA SER A 217 -18.98 32.82 -3.45
C SER A 217 -19.13 32.16 -2.08
N SER A 218 -19.44 32.96 -1.06
CA SER A 218 -19.59 32.50 0.33
C SER A 218 -18.35 31.80 0.93
N SER A 219 -17.17 31.95 0.31
CA SER A 219 -15.90 31.38 0.83
C SER A 219 -15.28 32.19 1.97
N GLY A 220 -15.84 33.36 2.33
CA GLY A 220 -15.29 34.23 3.38
C GLY A 220 -13.87 34.73 3.09
N LEU A 221 -13.49 34.86 1.82
CA LEU A 221 -12.15 35.27 1.42
C LEU A 221 -11.85 36.69 1.92
N THR A 222 -10.65 36.87 2.49
CA THR A 222 -10.11 38.16 2.89
C THR A 222 -8.68 38.31 2.37
N GLY A 223 -8.26 39.53 2.08
CA GLY A 223 -6.92 39.83 1.59
C GLY A 223 -6.87 40.03 0.06
N GLU A 224 -5.65 40.09 -0.46
CA GLU A 224 -5.39 40.32 -1.89
C GLU A 224 -5.63 39.05 -2.71
N LEU A 225 -6.18 39.21 -3.91
CA LEU A 225 -6.29 38.14 -4.88
C LEU A 225 -4.90 37.67 -5.31
N ASP A 226 -4.70 36.36 -5.31
CA ASP A 226 -3.43 35.77 -5.71
C ASP A 226 -3.31 35.64 -7.24
N ALA A 227 -2.10 35.75 -7.77
CA ALA A 227 -1.86 35.65 -9.21
C ALA A 227 -2.22 34.25 -9.77
N SER A 228 -2.24 33.21 -8.93
CA SER A 228 -2.68 31.86 -9.30
C SER A 228 -4.11 31.78 -9.86
N PHE A 229 -5.01 32.69 -9.46
CA PHE A 229 -6.35 32.76 -10.07
C PHE A 229 -6.29 33.05 -11.58
N GLY A 230 -5.30 33.83 -12.02
CA GLY A 230 -5.12 34.15 -13.44
C GLY A 230 -4.39 33.07 -14.24
N GLN A 231 -3.91 32.01 -13.59
CA GLN A 231 -3.29 30.86 -14.25
C GLN A 231 -4.29 29.74 -14.57
N LEU A 232 -5.51 29.83 -14.04
CA LEU A 232 -6.62 28.96 -14.43
C LEU A 232 -7.13 29.39 -15.81
N THR A 233 -7.40 28.44 -16.70
CA THR A 233 -7.86 28.70 -18.09
C THR A 233 -9.18 28.01 -18.41
#